data_AF-A0A7C2IFA8-F1
#
_entry.id   AF-A0A7C2IFA8-F1
#
_cell.length_a   1.000
_cell.length_b   1.000
_cell.length_c   1.000
_cell.angle_alpha   90.00
_cell.angle_beta   90.00
_cell.angle_gamma   90.00
#
_symmetry.space_group_name_H-M   'P 1'
#
loop_
_entity.id
_entity.type
_entity.pdbx_description
1 polymer ?
#
loop_
_entity_poly.entity_id
_entity_poly.type
_entity_poly.pdbx_seq_one_letter_code
_entity_poly.pdbx_strand_id
1 'polypeptide(L)' 'CNIGLCPKGITSQDPRLYRRLDPEKVAERVVDVFLSFDTELRKIVAPLGRSTSLPIGMSDALGIDDYYAAERLQIKYVI' A
#
# COMPACT_ATOMS: atom_id res chain seq x y z
N CYS A 1 11.56 -13.58 9.47
CA CYS A 1 11.85 -12.37 10.27
C CYS A 1 12.14 -12.75 11.72
N ASN A 2 11.18 -13.38 12.42
CA ASN A 2 11.31 -13.78 13.83
C ASN A 2 12.49 -14.71 14.15
N ILE A 3 12.92 -15.57 13.23
CA ILE A 3 14.05 -16.50 13.42
C ILE A 3 15.42 -15.92 12.99
N GLY A 4 15.46 -14.67 12.51
CA GLY A 4 16.71 -14.02 12.08
C GLY A 4 17.35 -14.57 10.78
N LEU A 5 16.81 -15.63 10.18
CA LEU A 5 17.36 -16.26 8.97
C LEU A 5 16.81 -15.67 7.66
N CYS A 6 16.71 -14.34 7.56
CA CYS A 6 16.20 -13.70 6.34
C CYS A 6 17.15 -13.96 5.16
N PRO A 7 16.73 -14.67 4.09
CA PRO A 7 17.60 -15.02 2.99
C PRO A 7 18.06 -13.80 2.18
N LYS A 8 17.27 -12.72 2.22
CA LYS A 8 17.53 -11.44 1.55
C LYS A 8 18.24 -10.42 2.44
N GLY A 9 18.50 -10.73 3.71
CA GLY A 9 19.21 -9.84 4.62
C GLY A 9 18.40 -8.67 5.20
N ILE A 10 17.11 -8.55 4.87
CA ILE A 10 16.26 -7.44 5.34
C ILE A 10 16.01 -7.50 6.85
N THR A 11 15.69 -8.70 7.36
CA THR A 11 15.34 -8.91 8.78
C THR A 11 16.27 -9.92 9.42
N SER A 12 17.58 -9.64 9.38
CA SER A 12 18.64 -10.47 9.95
C SER A 12 19.74 -9.61 10.57
N GLN A 13 20.31 -10.07 11.69
CA GLN A 13 21.53 -9.51 12.30
C GLN A 13 22.78 -10.33 11.98
N ASP A 14 22.64 -11.53 11.38
CA ASP A 14 23.80 -12.32 10.93
C ASP A 14 24.57 -11.56 9.82
N PRO A 15 25.87 -11.26 10.00
CA PRO A 15 26.70 -10.58 9.02
C PRO A 15 26.78 -11.26 7.66
N ARG A 16 26.58 -12.58 7.59
CA ARG A 16 26.55 -13.36 6.34
C ARG A 16 25.26 -13.15 5.56
N LEU A 17 24.19 -12.76 6.26
CA LEU A 17 22.86 -12.59 5.69
C LEU A 17 22.56 -11.12 5.37
N TYR A 18 22.79 -10.18 6.30
CA TYR A 18 22.39 -8.79 6.07
C TYR A 18 23.19 -8.13 4.93
N ARG A 19 24.47 -8.52 4.73
CA ARG A 19 25.31 -8.06 3.61
C ARG A 19 24.80 -8.48 2.22
N ARG A 20 23.81 -9.37 2.14
CA ARG A 20 23.16 -9.75 0.87
C ARG A 20 22.22 -8.66 0.36
N LEU A 21 21.82 -7.75 1.25
CA LEU A 21 21.02 -6.59 0.90
C LEU A 21 21.94 -5.49 0.38
N ASP A 22 21.64 -4.98 -0.81
CA ASP A 22 22.25 -3.78 -1.36
C ASP A 22 21.34 -2.57 -1.01
N PRO A 23 21.75 -1.68 -0.08
CA PRO A 23 20.91 -0.58 0.38
C PRO A 23 20.56 0.42 -0.73
N GLU A 24 21.48 0.70 -1.65
CA GLU A 24 21.26 1.68 -2.72
C GLU A 24 20.21 1.18 -3.70
N LYS A 25 20.35 -0.08 -4.14
CA LYS A 25 19.36 -0.72 -5.02
C LYS A 25 17.97 -0.83 -4.39
N VAL A 26 17.91 -1.01 -3.07
CA VAL A 26 16.63 -1.06 -2.34
C VAL A 26 16.04 0.33 -2.21
N ALA A 27 16.86 1.36 -1.98
CA ALA A 27 16.40 2.75 -1.92
C ALA A 27 15.73 3.17 -3.22
N GLU A 28 16.33 2.87 -4.38
CA GLU A 28 15.72 3.08 -5.70
C GLU A 28 14.34 2.43 -5.80
N ARG A 29 14.25 1.16 -5.41
CA ARG A 29 12.97 0.41 -5.44
C ARG A 29 11.91 0.99 -4.52
N VAL A 30 12.30 1.51 -3.37
CA VAL A 30 11.37 2.18 -2.44
C VAL A 30 10.80 3.43 -3.11
N VAL A 31 11.65 4.23 -3.76
CA VAL A 31 11.20 5.41 -4.53
C VAL A 31 10.25 4.99 -5.65
N ASP A 32 10.59 3.96 -6.42
CA ASP A 32 9.74 3.43 -7.49
C ASP A 32 8.34 3.01 -6.99
N VAL A 33 8.28 2.37 -5.81
CA VAL A 33 7.01 2.00 -5.18
C VAL A 33 6.17 3.25 -4.87
N PHE A 34 6.75 4.31 -4.31
CA PHE A 34 5.99 5.52 -4.00
C PHE A 34 5.55 6.29 -5.25
N LEU A 35 6.39 6.36 -6.28
CA LEU A 35 6.05 7.03 -7.54
C LEU A 35 4.94 6.28 -8.30
N SER A 36 5.05 4.95 -8.36
CA SER A 36 4.01 4.11 -8.97
C SER A 36 2.71 4.18 -8.17
N PHE A 37 2.79 4.13 -6.84
CA PHE A 37 1.63 4.28 -5.96
C PHE A 37 0.93 5.63 -6.16
N ASP A 38 1.65 6.77 -6.17
CA ASP A 38 1.06 8.09 -6.43
C ASP A 38 0.35 8.12 -7.80
N THR A 39 0.99 7.56 -8.83
CA THR A 39 0.43 7.51 -10.18
C THR A 39 -0.86 6.70 -10.24
N GLU A 40 -0.89 5.50 -9.66
CA GLU A 40 -2.09 4.66 -9.65
C GLU A 40 -3.19 5.26 -8.78
N LEU A 41 -2.82 5.84 -7.63
CA LEU A 41 -3.79 6.49 -6.77
C LEU A 41 -4.46 7.67 -7.48
N ARG A 42 -3.69 8.51 -8.18
CA ARG A 42 -4.23 9.61 -9.02
C ARG A 42 -5.22 9.12 -10.06
N LYS A 43 -4.95 7.98 -10.73
CA LYS A 43 -5.88 7.40 -11.71
C LYS A 43 -7.19 6.98 -11.07
N ILE A 44 -7.14 6.37 -9.87
CA ILE A 44 -8.33 5.94 -9.13
C ILE A 44 -9.17 7.14 -8.68
N VAL A 45 -8.53 8.22 -8.21
CA VAL A 45 -9.25 9.38 -7.62
C VAL A 45 -9.65 10.45 -8.63
N ALA A 46 -9.07 10.44 -9.84
CA ALA A 46 -9.38 11.41 -10.89
C ALA A 46 -10.88 11.40 -11.30
N PRO A 47 -11.54 10.24 -11.52
CA PRO A 47 -12.98 10.18 -11.79
C PRO A 47 -13.86 10.72 -10.65
N LEU A 48 -13.34 10.77 -9.42
CA LEU A 48 -14.04 11.31 -8.25
C LEU A 48 -13.89 12.83 -8.12
N GLY A 49 -13.27 13.50 -9.11
CA GLY A 49 -13.02 14.95 -9.09
C GLY A 49 -11.93 15.37 -8.09
N ARG A 50 -11.08 14.44 -7.65
CA ARG A 50 -10.07 14.64 -6.60
C ARG A 50 -8.64 14.37 -7.09
N SER A 51 -8.21 15.04 -8.15
CA SER A 51 -6.90 14.82 -8.78
C SER A 51 -5.70 15.51 -8.09
N THR A 52 -5.95 16.39 -7.12
CA THR A 52 -4.92 17.22 -6.47
C THR A 52 -4.79 17.03 -4.96
N SER A 53 -5.71 16.31 -4.31
CA SER A 53 -5.72 16.07 -2.87
C SER A 53 -6.04 14.61 -2.58
N LEU A 54 -5.36 14.02 -1.59
CA LEU A 54 -5.71 12.69 -1.08
C LEU A 54 -7.14 12.73 -0.53
N PRO A 55 -8.05 11.86 -0.99
CA PRO A 55 -9.44 11.84 -0.53
C PRO A 55 -9.50 11.23 0.87
N ILE A 56 -9.18 12.03 1.88
CA ILE A 56 -9.30 11.64 3.29
C ILE A 56 -10.78 11.79 3.68
N GLY A 57 -11.39 10.71 4.20
CA GLY A 57 -12.73 10.74 4.77
C GLY A 57 -13.90 10.54 3.80
N MET A 58 -13.65 10.12 2.55
CA MET A 58 -14.71 9.86 1.55
C MET A 58 -15.29 8.44 1.65
N SER A 59 -15.80 8.05 2.82
CA SER A 59 -16.45 6.75 3.00
C SER A 59 -17.74 6.61 2.18
N ASP A 60 -18.35 7.73 1.78
CA ASP A 60 -19.52 7.81 0.89
C ASP A 60 -19.24 7.38 -0.55
N ALA A 61 -17.96 7.36 -0.95
CA ALA A 61 -17.48 6.85 -2.23
C ALA A 61 -17.20 5.34 -2.21
N LEU A 62 -17.30 4.69 -1.04
CA LEU A 62 -17.13 3.24 -0.90
C LEU A 62 -18.48 2.53 -0.97
N GLY A 63 -18.53 1.45 -1.75
CA GLY A 63 -19.67 0.56 -1.80
C GLY A 63 -19.23 -0.88 -2.01
N ILE A 64 -19.92 -1.83 -1.37
CA ILE A 64 -19.64 -3.27 -1.47
C ILE A 64 -20.93 -4.07 -1.63
N ASP A 65 -20.82 -5.30 -2.13
CA ASP A 65 -21.92 -6.24 -2.39
C ASP A 65 -22.20 -7.21 -1.24
N ASP A 66 -21.58 -7.00 -0.08
CA ASP A 66 -21.88 -7.67 1.18
C ASP A 66 -22.66 -6.72 2.10
N TYR A 67 -23.93 -7.06 2.35
CA TYR A 67 -24.84 -6.27 3.18
C TYR A 67 -24.34 -6.15 4.63
N TYR A 68 -23.92 -7.24 5.26
CA TYR A 68 -23.52 -7.25 6.66
C TYR A 68 -22.22 -6.47 6.87
N ALA A 69 -21.29 -6.58 5.92
CA ALA A 69 -20.07 -5.78 5.94
C ALA A 69 -20.37 -4.30 5.69
N ALA A 70 -21.29 -3.96 4.78
CA ALA A 70 -21.65 -2.57 4.48
C ALA A 70 -22.31 -1.89 5.69
N GLU A 71 -23.22 -2.58 6.36
CA GLU A 71 -23.86 -2.10 7.59
C GLU A 71 -22.86 -1.89 8.72
N ARG A 72 -21.96 -2.86 8.95
CA ARG A 72 -20.93 -2.77 9.99
C ARG A 72 -19.95 -1.60 9.77
N LEU A 73 -19.58 -1.36 8.52
CA LEU A 73 -18.61 -0.31 8.14
C LEU A 73 -19.27 1.05 7.88
N GLN A 74 -20.60 1.14 7.91
CA GLN A 74 -21.39 2.33 7.59
C GLN A 74 -21.05 2.91 6.21
N ILE A 75 -20.93 2.04 5.20
CA ILE A 75 -20.70 2.37 3.78
C ILE A 75 -21.88 1.90 2.92
N LYS A 76 -21.87 2.19 1.61
CA LYS A 76 -22.99 1.84 0.72
C LYS A 76 -23.03 0.34 0.41
N TYR A 77 -24.23 -0.25 0.36
CA TYR A 77 -24.47 -1.55 -0.24
C TYR A 77 -24.81 -1.37 -1.73
N VAL A 78 -24.18 -2.11 -2.63
CA VAL A 78 -24.36 -2.03 -4.09
C VAL A 78 -24.56 -3.43 -4.70
N ILE A 79 -25.42 -3.55 -5.71
CA ILE A 79 -25.82 -4.80 -6.40
C ILE A 79 -25.29 -4.79 -7.83
#